data_AF-A0A0F9CWH9-F1
#
_entry.id   AF-A0A0F9CWH9-F1
#
_cell.length_a   1.000
_cell.length_b   1.000
_cell.length_c   1.000
_cell.angle_alpha   90.00
_cell.angle_beta   90.00
_cell.angle_gamma   90.00
#
_symmetry.space_group_name_H-M   'P 1'
#
loop_
_entity.id
_entity.type
_entity.pdbx_description
1 polymer ?
#
loop_
_entity_poly.entity_id
_entity_poly.type
_entity_poly.pdbx_seq_one_letter_code
_entity_poly.pdbx_strand_id
1 'polypeptide(L)'
;MGCEPYPKIDTLYERDENFKVDVTRIRRPEFSIPREWVVTEKVDGCNMRVSLEEGLRSGLDPDYPGSLTDVIVWVMRFYGHKENSQIPDFLLEHLQKTFTLEKMRYLWRGKNNCARCDGTGREDSGQPKVLSELASPFPYACDCVEPYPITLYGEGYGARIQKGGGDYRKGGDVSFRLFDVLIGETWLRRVDVEDVAG
;
A
#
# COMPACT_ATOMS: atom_id res chain seq x y z
N MET A 1 -7.92 -11.81 4.27
CA MET A 1 -7.95 -10.70 5.26
C MET A 1 -8.02 -9.39 4.50
N GLY A 2 -8.90 -8.48 4.90
CA GLY A 2 -9.09 -7.20 4.19
C GLY A 2 -8.03 -6.17 4.57
N CYS A 3 -7.88 -5.13 3.76
CA CYS A 3 -7.02 -3.99 4.01
C CYS A 3 -7.46 -3.17 5.25
N GLU A 4 -6.70 -3.26 6.34
CA GLU A 4 -7.01 -2.59 7.61
C GLU A 4 -6.88 -1.05 7.52
N PRO A 5 -7.75 -0.29 8.21
CA PRO A 5 -7.62 1.16 8.29
C PRO A 5 -6.31 1.63 8.94
N TYR A 6 -5.80 2.78 8.48
CA TYR A 6 -4.61 3.36 9.09
C TYR A 6 -4.90 3.84 10.52
N PRO A 7 -4.01 3.57 11.49
CA PRO A 7 -4.19 4.03 12.86
C PRO A 7 -4.35 5.54 12.96
N LYS A 8 -5.17 6.00 13.89
CA LYS A 8 -5.29 7.43 14.17
C LYS A 8 -3.98 7.96 14.75
N ILE A 9 -3.47 9.05 14.18
CA ILE A 9 -2.31 9.77 14.71
C ILE A 9 -2.79 10.72 15.82
N ASP A 10 -2.19 10.59 17.00
CA ASP A 10 -2.42 11.49 18.13
C ASP A 10 -1.47 12.70 18.08
N THR A 11 -1.91 13.82 18.65
CA THR A 11 -0.99 14.93 18.90
C THR A 11 0.05 14.53 19.94
N LEU A 12 1.32 14.87 19.71
CA LEU A 12 2.43 14.54 20.62
C LEU A 12 2.20 15.09 22.04
N TYR A 13 1.65 16.30 22.11
CA TYR A 13 1.37 17.01 23.36
C TYR A 13 -0.13 17.11 23.66
N GLU A 14 -0.45 17.38 24.92
CA GLU A 14 -1.80 17.73 25.36
C GLU A 14 -2.26 19.09 24.78
N ARG A 15 -3.52 19.42 25.03
CA ARG A 15 -4.07 20.75 24.75
C ARG A 15 -4.55 21.39 26.04
N ASP A 16 -4.39 22.71 26.14
CA ASP A 16 -4.95 23.50 27.23
C ASP A 16 -6.48 23.63 27.10
N GLU A 17 -7.08 24.32 28.07
CA GLU A 17 -8.51 24.66 28.11
C GLU A 17 -9.00 25.50 26.91
N ASN A 18 -8.07 26.14 26.19
CA ASN A 18 -8.34 26.92 24.98
C ASN A 18 -8.06 26.12 23.69
N PHE A 19 -7.88 24.80 23.80
CA PHE A 19 -7.52 23.88 22.72
C PHE A 19 -6.19 24.21 22.02
N LYS A 20 -5.31 24.99 22.65
CA LYS A 20 -3.94 25.22 22.16
C LYS A 20 -3.02 24.10 22.63
N VAL A 21 -2.03 23.77 21.82
CA VAL A 21 -1.05 22.73 22.15
C VAL A 21 -0.20 23.18 23.34
N ASP A 22 -0.18 22.37 24.41
CA ASP A 22 0.66 22.59 25.59
C ASP A 22 1.92 21.72 25.51
N VAL A 23 3.00 22.31 25.00
CA VAL A 23 4.29 21.61 24.79
C VAL A 23 4.99 21.18 26.09
N THR A 24 4.49 21.56 27.26
CA THR A 24 5.03 21.13 28.56
C THR A 24 4.50 19.78 29.01
N ARG A 25 3.43 19.29 28.36
CA ARG A 25 2.71 18.07 28.75
C ARG A 25 2.64 17.09 27.59
N ILE A 26 3.45 16.03 27.66
CA ILE A 26 3.37 14.95 26.67
C ILE A 26 2.03 14.22 26.83
N ARG A 27 1.36 13.95 25.71
CA ARG A 27 -0.01 13.38 25.73
C ARG A 27 -0.04 11.95 26.30
N ARG A 28 1.02 11.20 26.01
CA ARG A 28 1.15 9.79 26.36
C ARG A 28 2.58 9.50 26.82
N PRO A 29 2.79 8.71 27.88
CA PRO A 29 4.14 8.41 28.36
C PRO A 29 4.97 7.63 27.33
N GLU A 30 4.34 6.82 26.47
CA GLU A 30 5.01 6.05 25.42
C GLU A 30 5.71 6.94 24.39
N PHE A 31 5.23 8.18 24.19
CA PHE A 31 5.86 9.13 23.29
C PHE A 31 7.21 9.67 23.81
N SER A 32 7.55 9.41 25.08
CA SER A 32 8.88 9.73 25.61
C SER A 32 9.90 8.61 25.39
N ILE A 33 9.48 7.44 24.89
CA ILE A 33 10.36 6.29 24.65
C ILE A 33 11.32 6.52 23.46
N PRO A 34 10.85 7.01 22.29
CA PRO A 34 11.74 7.26 21.15
C PRO A 34 12.81 8.29 21.51
N ARG A 35 14.07 7.95 21.22
CA ARG A 35 15.20 8.87 21.41
C ARG A 35 15.24 9.97 20.36
N GLU A 36 14.76 9.66 19.16
CA GLU A 36 14.79 10.53 18.00
C GLU A 36 13.44 10.44 17.27
N TRP A 37 13.00 11.57 16.74
CA TRP A 37 11.77 11.70 15.97
C TRP A 37 12.09 12.17 14.56
N VAL A 38 11.52 11.49 13.58
CA VAL A 38 11.47 11.98 12.20
C VAL A 38 10.15 12.72 12.03
N VAL A 39 10.21 13.99 11.63
CA VAL A 39 9.03 14.82 11.40
C VAL A 39 8.90 15.06 9.91
N THR A 40 7.74 14.73 9.37
CA THR A 40 7.38 14.96 7.96
C THR A 40 6.17 15.88 7.86
N GLU A 41 5.97 16.46 6.69
CA GLU A 41 4.75 17.21 6.39
C GLU A 41 3.52 16.32 6.57
N LYS A 42 2.50 16.85 7.24
CA LYS A 42 1.16 16.28 7.23
C LYS A 42 0.38 16.88 6.07
N VAL A 43 0.28 16.15 4.97
CA VAL A 43 -0.49 16.56 3.80
C VAL A 43 -1.98 16.61 4.15
N ASP A 44 -2.68 17.65 3.68
CA ASP A 44 -4.12 17.80 3.80
C ASP A 44 -4.81 17.34 2.51
N GLY A 45 -5.38 16.13 2.52
CA GLY A 45 -5.97 15.53 1.35
C GLY A 45 -7.11 14.57 1.70
N CYS A 46 -7.05 13.39 1.10
CA CYS A 46 -7.92 12.27 1.41
C CYS A 46 -7.06 11.06 1.77
N ASN A 47 -7.28 10.47 2.96
CA ASN A 47 -6.59 9.26 3.36
C ASN A 47 -6.94 8.11 2.39
N MET A 48 -5.89 7.49 1.83
CA MET A 48 -6.00 6.45 0.83
C MET A 48 -5.18 5.23 1.23
N ARG A 49 -5.70 4.05 0.88
CA ARG A 49 -4.97 2.78 0.98
C ARG A 49 -5.00 2.09 -0.37
N VAL A 50 -3.83 1.66 -0.82
CA VAL A 50 -3.65 0.86 -2.04
C VAL A 50 -3.26 -0.55 -1.61
N SER A 51 -4.15 -1.51 -1.82
CA SER A 51 -4.01 -2.88 -1.33
C SER A 51 -3.76 -3.85 -2.49
N LEU A 52 -2.72 -4.66 -2.34
CA LEU A 52 -2.56 -5.93 -3.05
C LEU A 52 -2.95 -7.05 -2.08
N GLU A 53 -4.08 -7.69 -2.34
CA GLU A 53 -4.70 -8.64 -1.41
C GLU A 53 -5.33 -9.83 -2.12
N GLU A 54 -5.66 -10.86 -1.34
CA GLU A 54 -6.39 -12.03 -1.81
C GLU A 54 -7.86 -11.67 -2.07
N GLY A 55 -8.36 -12.06 -3.23
CA GLY A 55 -9.76 -12.08 -3.60
C GLY A 55 -10.20 -13.48 -3.98
N LEU A 56 -11.51 -13.70 -4.03
CA LEU A 56 -12.10 -14.92 -4.54
C LEU A 56 -12.62 -14.68 -5.94
N ARG A 57 -12.36 -15.63 -6.84
CA ARG A 57 -12.98 -15.71 -8.15
C ARG A 57 -13.71 -17.04 -8.27
N SER A 58 -15.03 -16.97 -8.36
CA SER A 58 -15.85 -18.15 -8.65
C SER A 58 -15.69 -18.55 -10.11
N GLY A 59 -15.45 -19.83 -10.34
CA GLY A 59 -15.41 -20.46 -11.66
C GLY A 59 -16.12 -21.81 -11.64
N LEU A 60 -16.33 -22.40 -12.81
CA LEU A 60 -16.82 -23.78 -12.87
C LEU A 60 -15.74 -24.71 -12.32
N ASP A 61 -16.16 -25.62 -11.46
CA ASP A 61 -15.30 -26.66 -10.92
C ASP A 61 -14.93 -27.64 -12.05
N PRO A 62 -13.63 -27.82 -12.37
CA PRO A 62 -13.20 -28.73 -13.43
C PRO A 62 -13.46 -30.20 -13.08
N ASP A 63 -13.51 -30.54 -11.79
CA ASP A 63 -13.74 -31.90 -11.31
C ASP A 63 -15.24 -32.19 -11.12
N TYR A 64 -16.06 -31.15 -10.94
CA TYR A 64 -17.52 -31.25 -10.80
C TYR A 64 -18.28 -30.31 -11.75
N PRO A 65 -18.64 -30.78 -12.97
CA PRO A 65 -19.40 -30.01 -13.94
C PRO A 65 -20.72 -29.48 -13.35
N GLY A 66 -20.88 -28.16 -13.31
CA GLY A 66 -22.07 -27.48 -12.75
C GLY A 66 -21.93 -27.04 -11.29
N SER A 67 -20.83 -27.38 -10.61
CA SER A 67 -20.45 -26.79 -9.32
C SER A 67 -19.63 -25.51 -9.54
N LEU A 68 -19.78 -24.54 -8.63
CA LEU A 68 -18.90 -23.38 -8.55
C LEU A 68 -17.79 -23.69 -7.54
N THR A 69 -16.54 -23.44 -7.93
CA THR A 69 -15.41 -23.42 -7.01
C THR A 69 -14.83 -22.01 -6.95
N ASP A 70 -14.50 -21.57 -5.74
CA ASP A 70 -13.78 -20.31 -5.54
C ASP A 70 -12.28 -20.57 -5.60
N VAL A 71 -11.60 -19.82 -6.46
CA VAL A 71 -10.13 -19.82 -6.55
C VAL A 71 -9.62 -18.51 -5.95
N ILE A 72 -8.60 -18.62 -5.09
CA ILE A 72 -7.89 -17.45 -4.56
C ILE A 72 -7.11 -16.80 -5.70
N VAL A 73 -7.32 -15.50 -5.87
CA VAL A 73 -6.62 -14.66 -6.86
C VAL A 73 -6.08 -13.43 -6.16
N TRP A 74 -4.96 -12.90 -6.66
CA TRP A 74 -4.42 -11.63 -6.16
C TRP A 74 -5.06 -10.46 -6.93
N VAL A 75 -5.58 -9.48 -6.18
CA VAL A 75 -6.29 -8.33 -6.73
C VAL A 75 -5.77 -7.03 -6.16
N MET A 76 -5.91 -5.97 -6.96
CA MET A 76 -5.69 -4.60 -6.51
C MET A 76 -7.00 -4.00 -6.04
N ARG A 77 -6.97 -3.36 -4.87
CA ARG A 77 -8.10 -2.58 -4.35
C ARG A 77 -7.65 -1.23 -3.80
N PHE A 78 -8.56 -0.28 -3.84
CA PHE A 78 -8.35 1.09 -3.40
C PHE A 78 -9.41 1.43 -2.35
N TYR A 79 -8.96 1.93 -1.21
CA TYR A 79 -9.82 2.28 -0.09
C TYR A 79 -9.59 3.73 0.32
N GLY A 80 -10.65 4.42 0.70
CA GLY A 80 -10.54 5.70 1.40
C GLY A 80 -10.30 5.50 2.91
N HIS A 81 -10.58 6.55 3.69
CA HIS A 81 -10.45 6.50 5.15
C HIS A 81 -11.22 5.32 5.78
N LYS A 82 -12.46 5.10 5.34
CA LYS A 82 -13.27 3.92 5.67
C LYS A 82 -13.37 3.01 4.45
N GLU A 83 -13.71 1.74 4.68
CA GLU A 83 -13.85 0.75 3.62
C GLU A 83 -14.86 1.15 2.54
N ASN A 84 -15.96 1.77 2.95
CA ASN A 84 -17.02 2.26 2.06
C ASN A 84 -16.92 3.76 1.74
N SER A 85 -15.79 4.41 2.04
CA SER A 85 -15.60 5.82 1.69
C SER A 85 -15.63 6.00 0.17
N GLN A 86 -16.44 6.95 -0.30
CA GLN A 86 -16.46 7.32 -1.71
C GLN A 86 -15.13 8.00 -2.08
N ILE A 87 -14.43 7.42 -3.06
CA ILE A 87 -13.22 7.99 -3.63
C ILE A 87 -13.63 8.82 -4.85
N PRO A 88 -13.20 10.09 -4.97
CA PRO A 88 -13.49 10.87 -6.17
C PRO A 88 -12.93 10.21 -7.44
N ASP A 89 -13.73 10.14 -8.51
CA ASP A 89 -13.39 9.39 -9.74
C ASP A 89 -12.05 9.80 -10.34
N PHE A 90 -11.75 11.11 -10.38
CA PHE A 90 -10.48 11.62 -10.91
C PHE A 90 -9.25 11.16 -10.10
N LEU A 91 -9.41 11.00 -8.78
CA LEU A 91 -8.36 10.49 -7.91
C LEU A 91 -8.24 8.98 -8.09
N LEU A 92 -9.37 8.27 -8.15
CA LEU A 92 -9.38 6.82 -8.40
C LEU A 92 -8.72 6.49 -9.74
N GLU A 93 -9.03 7.23 -10.80
CA GLU A 93 -8.42 7.07 -12.12
C GLU A 93 -6.90 7.28 -12.07
N HIS A 94 -6.44 8.32 -11.35
CA HIS A 94 -5.01 8.54 -11.13
C HIS A 94 -4.35 7.37 -10.38
N LEU A 95 -4.98 6.91 -9.30
CA LEU A 95 -4.47 5.78 -8.50
C LEU A 95 -4.40 4.48 -9.32
N GLN A 96 -5.43 4.18 -10.12
CA GLN A 96 -5.46 2.98 -10.98
C GLN A 96 -4.40 3.03 -12.09
N LYS A 97 -4.08 4.21 -12.63
CA LYS A 97 -2.99 4.39 -13.60
C LYS A 97 -1.61 4.25 -12.94
N THR A 98 -1.47 4.75 -11.72
CA THR A 98 -0.20 4.75 -10.98
C THR A 98 0.13 3.35 -10.46
N PHE A 99 -0.83 2.70 -9.81
CA PHE A 99 -0.70 1.41 -9.13
C PHE A 99 -1.41 0.30 -9.89
N THR A 100 -0.63 -0.42 -10.71
CA THR A 100 -1.13 -1.60 -11.41
C THR A 100 -0.82 -2.86 -10.60
N LEU A 101 -1.62 -3.92 -10.82
CA LEU A 101 -1.35 -5.24 -10.23
C LEU A 101 0.08 -5.69 -10.55
N GLU A 102 0.55 -5.43 -11.78
CA GLU A 102 1.90 -5.75 -12.20
C GLU A 102 2.95 -4.99 -11.37
N LYS A 103 2.83 -3.66 -11.28
CA LYS A 103 3.72 -2.80 -10.49
C LYS A 103 3.79 -3.20 -9.02
N MET A 104 2.66 -3.58 -8.43
CA MET A 104 2.59 -3.92 -7.01
C MET A 104 3.19 -5.28 -6.70
N ARG A 105 2.95 -6.29 -7.56
CA ARG A 105 3.54 -7.62 -7.41
C ARG A 105 5.08 -7.60 -7.51
N TYR A 106 5.67 -6.57 -8.12
CA TYR A 106 7.13 -6.38 -8.15
C TYR A 106 7.75 -6.07 -6.78
N LEU A 107 6.93 -5.78 -5.77
CA LEU A 107 7.35 -5.64 -4.37
C LEU A 107 7.46 -6.99 -3.64
N TRP A 108 6.95 -8.08 -4.22
CA TRP A 108 7.21 -9.41 -3.69
C TRP A 108 8.69 -9.77 -3.82
N ARG A 109 9.18 -10.49 -2.82
CA ARG A 109 10.57 -10.95 -2.71
C ARG A 109 10.61 -12.47 -2.67
N GLY A 110 11.70 -13.02 -3.18
CA GLY A 110 11.97 -14.45 -3.13
C GLY A 110 12.63 -14.85 -1.81
N LYS A 111 12.85 -16.16 -1.62
CA LYS A 111 13.64 -16.65 -0.49
C LYS A 111 15.06 -16.07 -0.54
N ASN A 112 15.55 -15.63 0.62
CA ASN A 112 16.94 -15.19 0.78
C ASN A 112 17.90 -16.30 0.32
N ASN A 113 19.00 -15.91 -0.34
CA ASN A 113 19.99 -16.82 -0.92
C ASN A 113 19.42 -17.82 -1.94
N CYS A 114 18.27 -17.52 -2.57
CA CYS A 114 17.81 -18.32 -3.69
C CYS A 114 18.85 -18.26 -4.81
N ALA A 115 19.36 -19.42 -5.25
CA ALA A 115 20.40 -19.50 -6.28
C ALA A 115 20.01 -18.87 -7.64
N ARG A 116 18.72 -18.56 -7.85
CA ARG A 116 18.20 -17.98 -9.09
C ARG A 116 17.89 -16.49 -9.01
N CYS A 117 17.41 -16.00 -7.87
CA CYS A 117 16.97 -14.61 -7.72
C CYS A 117 17.66 -13.85 -6.59
N ASP A 118 18.44 -14.52 -5.75
CA ASP A 118 19.11 -13.95 -4.59
C ASP A 118 18.19 -13.07 -3.71
N GLY A 119 16.96 -13.54 -3.47
CA GLY A 119 15.95 -12.83 -2.69
C GLY A 119 15.19 -11.73 -3.43
N THR A 120 15.63 -11.31 -4.62
CA THR A 120 14.90 -10.27 -5.40
C THR A 120 13.52 -10.74 -5.86
N GLY A 121 13.32 -12.06 -5.95
CA GLY A 121 12.12 -12.67 -6.52
C GLY A 121 12.09 -12.63 -8.04
N ARG A 122 13.17 -12.18 -8.70
CA ARG A 122 13.29 -12.08 -10.16
C ARG A 122 14.47 -12.90 -10.66
N GLU A 123 14.25 -13.67 -11.72
CA GLU A 123 15.35 -14.33 -12.42
C GLU A 123 15.91 -13.35 -13.47
N ASP A 124 17.01 -12.67 -13.17
CA ASP A 124 17.67 -11.73 -14.09
C ASP A 124 18.45 -12.46 -15.23
N SER A 125 18.36 -13.80 -15.31
CA SER A 125 19.21 -14.64 -16.17
C SER A 125 18.61 -15.06 -17.52
N GLY A 126 17.58 -14.37 -18.03
CA GLY A 126 17.17 -14.52 -19.43
C GLY A 126 16.48 -15.83 -19.83
N GLN A 127 15.43 -16.23 -19.07
CA GLN A 127 14.37 -17.24 -19.32
C GLN A 127 14.33 -18.36 -18.27
N PRO A 128 13.15 -18.64 -17.66
CA PRO A 128 12.84 -19.96 -17.14
C PRO A 128 12.36 -20.87 -18.29
N LYS A 129 12.95 -22.06 -18.40
CA LYS A 129 12.58 -23.11 -19.38
C LYS A 129 11.30 -23.88 -19.05
N VAL A 130 10.55 -23.48 -18.02
CA VAL A 130 9.20 -24.01 -17.75
C VAL A 130 8.34 -22.84 -17.30
N LEU A 131 7.56 -22.31 -18.24
CA LEU A 131 6.52 -21.33 -17.99
C LEU A 131 5.43 -22.01 -17.18
N SER A 132 5.15 -21.56 -15.95
CA SER A 132 3.85 -21.87 -15.37
C SER A 132 2.85 -20.91 -16.02
N GLU A 133 1.91 -21.44 -16.80
CA GLU A 133 0.82 -20.68 -17.45
C GLU A 133 -0.08 -19.93 -16.45
N LEU A 134 0.11 -20.15 -15.14
CA LEU A 134 -0.53 -19.43 -14.05
C LEU A 134 0.07 -18.03 -13.79
N ALA A 135 1.21 -17.71 -14.39
CA ALA A 135 1.93 -16.46 -14.14
C ALA A 135 1.54 -15.35 -15.12
N SER A 136 0.25 -15.03 -15.22
CA SER A 136 -0.20 -13.76 -15.82
C SER A 136 -0.53 -12.76 -14.70
N PRO A 137 -0.10 -11.48 -14.79
CA PRO A 137 0.76 -10.86 -15.79
C PRO A 137 2.25 -10.90 -15.37
N PHE A 138 2.72 -12.01 -14.80
CA PHE A 138 4.00 -12.09 -14.08
C PHE A 138 5.01 -13.07 -14.71
N PRO A 139 5.44 -12.87 -15.97
CA PRO A 139 6.27 -13.84 -16.67
C PRO A 139 7.69 -14.04 -16.10
N TYR A 140 8.10 -13.31 -15.05
CA TYR A 140 9.47 -13.28 -14.54
C TYR A 140 9.63 -13.44 -13.01
N ALA A 141 8.59 -13.85 -12.28
CA ALA A 141 8.76 -14.19 -10.86
C ALA A 141 9.50 -15.53 -10.72
N CYS A 142 10.49 -15.56 -9.83
CA CYS A 142 11.05 -16.81 -9.31
C CYS A 142 9.91 -17.63 -8.68
N ASP A 143 9.88 -18.93 -8.94
CA ASP A 143 8.94 -19.87 -8.28
C ASP A 143 9.09 -19.92 -6.74
N CYS A 144 10.20 -19.37 -6.21
CA CYS A 144 10.50 -19.24 -4.81
C CYS A 144 9.80 -18.04 -4.15
N VAL A 145 9.11 -17.21 -4.94
CA VAL A 145 8.27 -16.13 -4.42
C VAL A 145 7.02 -16.75 -3.82
N GLU A 146 6.84 -16.53 -2.52
CA GLU A 146 5.60 -16.83 -1.82
C GLU A 146 4.82 -15.50 -1.70
N PRO A 147 3.70 -15.32 -2.43
CA PRO A 147 2.93 -14.07 -2.39
C PRO A 147 2.41 -13.73 -1.01
N TYR A 148 2.39 -12.44 -0.67
CA TYR A 148 1.89 -11.91 0.58
C TYR A 148 1.16 -10.57 0.38
N PRO A 149 0.21 -10.21 1.25
CA PRO A 149 -0.52 -8.95 1.11
C PRO A 149 0.40 -7.75 1.32
N ILE A 150 0.13 -6.67 0.59
CA ILE A 150 0.85 -5.41 0.69
C ILE A 150 -0.19 -4.30 0.75
N THR A 151 -0.09 -3.42 1.74
CA THR A 151 -0.89 -2.20 1.81
C THR A 151 0.03 -0.99 1.84
N LEU A 152 -0.16 -0.09 0.87
CA LEU A 152 0.46 1.22 0.83
C LEU A 152 -0.50 2.24 1.44
N TYR A 153 -0.08 2.90 2.52
CA TYR A 153 -0.82 3.97 3.17
C TYR A 153 -0.30 5.32 2.72
N GLY A 154 -1.20 6.15 2.23
CA GLY A 154 -0.84 7.46 1.74
C GLY A 154 -2.01 8.44 1.70
N GLU A 155 -1.70 9.63 1.24
CA GLU A 155 -2.66 10.71 1.09
C GLU A 155 -2.86 10.99 -0.39
N GLY A 156 -4.09 10.86 -0.88
CA GLY A 156 -4.48 11.45 -2.17
C GLY A 156 -4.60 12.96 -2.00
N TYR A 157 -3.82 13.73 -2.74
CA TYR A 157 -3.73 15.19 -2.56
C TYR A 157 -3.67 15.92 -3.90
N GLY A 158 -3.96 17.22 -3.87
CA GLY A 158 -3.99 18.08 -5.06
C GLY A 158 -5.31 18.81 -5.23
N ALA A 159 -5.51 19.37 -6.42
CA ALA A 159 -6.67 20.21 -6.69
C ALA A 159 -7.98 19.42 -6.56
N ARG A 160 -9.03 20.10 -6.10
CA ARG A 160 -10.41 19.58 -5.97
C ARG A 160 -10.60 18.49 -4.89
N ILE A 161 -9.60 18.23 -4.05
CA ILE A 161 -9.71 17.30 -2.91
C ILE A 161 -10.04 18.05 -1.61
N GLN A 162 -9.22 19.03 -1.24
CA GLN A 162 -9.45 19.92 -0.08
C GLN A 162 -9.27 21.39 -0.46
N LYS A 163 -9.74 22.30 0.40
CA LYS A 163 -9.50 23.75 0.27
C LYS A 163 -7.99 24.03 0.33
N GLY A 164 -7.46 24.75 -0.64
CA GLY A 164 -6.01 24.99 -0.76
C GLY A 164 -5.24 23.83 -1.38
N GLY A 165 -5.88 22.69 -1.66
CA GLY A 165 -5.21 21.53 -2.25
C GLY A 165 -4.60 21.78 -3.64
N GLY A 166 -5.12 22.78 -4.38
CA GLY A 166 -4.55 23.21 -5.65
C GLY A 166 -3.16 23.84 -5.53
N ASP A 167 -2.78 24.33 -4.35
CA ASP A 167 -1.49 24.97 -4.12
C ASP A 167 -0.35 23.94 -4.01
N TYR A 168 -0.68 22.67 -3.72
CA TYR A 168 0.30 21.59 -3.68
C TYR A 168 0.91 21.29 -5.06
N ARG A 169 0.18 21.53 -6.15
CA ARG A 169 0.61 21.17 -7.50
C ARG A 169 0.19 22.23 -8.51
N LYS A 170 1.18 22.92 -9.10
CA LYS A 170 0.99 24.04 -10.04
C LYS A 170 0.15 23.71 -11.27
N GLY A 171 0.06 22.44 -11.65
CA GLY A 171 -0.75 21.98 -12.79
C GLY A 171 -2.23 21.78 -12.48
N GLY A 172 -2.65 21.93 -11.22
CA GLY A 172 -4.02 21.62 -10.80
C GLY A 172 -4.38 20.14 -10.91
N ASP A 173 -3.37 19.26 -10.95
CA ASP A 173 -3.52 17.82 -10.96
C ASP A 173 -3.54 17.24 -9.53
N VAL A 174 -3.71 15.92 -9.46
CA VAL A 174 -3.69 15.15 -8.21
C VAL A 174 -2.53 14.20 -8.18
N SER A 175 -2.15 13.79 -6.99
CA SER A 175 -1.14 12.75 -6.79
C SER A 175 -1.39 11.99 -5.49
N PHE A 176 -0.52 11.04 -5.19
CA PHE A 176 -0.55 10.21 -4.00
C PHE A 176 0.78 10.36 -3.26
N ARG A 177 0.71 10.71 -1.97
CA ARG A 177 1.88 10.80 -1.10
C ARG A 177 1.93 9.57 -0.20
N LEU A 178 2.86 8.66 -0.48
CA LEU A 178 3.13 7.50 0.38
C LEU A 178 3.74 7.97 1.71
N PHE A 179 3.24 7.44 2.83
CA PHE A 179 3.85 7.69 4.14
C PHE A 179 4.17 6.41 4.93
N ASP A 180 3.42 5.32 4.75
CA ASP A 180 3.70 4.04 5.41
C ASP A 180 3.37 2.84 4.52
N VAL A 181 4.02 1.70 4.78
CA VAL A 181 3.82 0.45 4.07
C VAL A 181 3.71 -0.71 5.07
N LEU A 182 2.68 -1.52 4.91
CA LEU A 182 2.47 -2.77 5.65
C LEU A 182 2.64 -3.94 4.68
N ILE A 183 3.59 -4.83 4.97
CA ILE A 183 3.85 -6.06 4.22
C ILE A 183 3.51 -7.26 5.11
N GLY A 184 2.55 -8.08 4.69
CA GLY A 184 1.98 -9.10 5.57
C GLY A 184 1.43 -8.44 6.83
N GLU A 185 2.08 -8.70 7.96
CA GLU A 185 1.76 -8.11 9.26
C GLU A 185 2.85 -7.15 9.76
N THR A 186 3.82 -6.80 8.91
CA THR A 186 5.02 -6.03 9.29
C THR A 186 5.02 -4.63 8.68
N TRP A 187 5.09 -3.61 9.54
CA TRP A 187 5.32 -2.23 9.13
C TRP A 187 6.77 -2.04 8.70
N LEU A 188 6.96 -1.42 7.54
CA LEU A 188 8.29 -1.11 7.04
C LEU A 188 8.91 0.08 7.79
N ARG A 189 10.25 0.09 7.87
CA ARG A 189 10.97 1.26 8.39
C ARG A 189 10.95 2.36 7.35
N ARG A 190 11.18 3.60 7.79
CA ARG A 190 11.16 4.78 6.92
C ARG A 190 12.02 4.63 5.66
N VAL A 191 13.23 4.11 5.78
CA VAL A 191 14.14 3.91 4.64
C VAL A 191 13.58 2.92 3.61
N ASP A 192 12.93 1.85 4.08
CA ASP A 192 12.36 0.83 3.20
C ASP A 192 11.06 1.36 2.53
N VAL A 193 10.32 2.26 3.20
CA VAL A 193 9.19 2.99 2.59
C VAL A 193 9.65 3.91 1.46
N GLU A 194 10.80 4.57 1.63
CA GLU A 194 11.40 5.42 0.60
C GLU A 194 11.85 4.60 -0.62
N ASP A 195 12.43 3.41 -0.40
CA ASP A 195 12.78 2.48 -1.48
C ASP A 195 11.54 1.99 -2.26
N VAL A 196 10.39 1.82 -1.60
CA VAL A 196 9.12 1.48 -2.27
C VAL A 196 8.58 2.66 -3.11
N ALA A 197 8.80 3.89 -2.67
CA ALA A 197 8.30 5.10 -3.34
C ALA A 197 9.01 5.38 -4.68
N GLY A 198 10.28 4.97 -4.81
CA GLY A 198 11.11 5.17 -5.99
C GLY A 198 11.86 6.50 -6.01
#